data_AF-A0A9X4APN4-F1
#
_entry.id   AF-A0A9X4APN4-F1
#
_cell.length_a   1.000
_cell.length_b   1.000
_cell.length_c   1.000
_cell.angle_alpha   90.00
_cell.angle_beta   90.00
_cell.angle_gamma   90.00
#
_symmetry.space_group_name_H-M   'P 1'
#
loop_
_entity.id
_entity.type
_entity.pdbx_description
1 polymer ?
#
loop_
_entity_poly.entity_id
_entity_poly.type
_entity_poly.pdbx_seq_one_letter_code
_entity_poly.pdbx_strand_id
1 'polypeptide(L)'
;MMGTQSTSSRGSGRKSLVGNTLVTVGALSSAFGAVGWLSALRSPSILTIALGFVLYGLLPLVVGVSFVWRGLGAIEEAEAARRADAVSRAALLDALRGGATAREVAARLCMPNARDAERALDGLVRDDLAKLDVTDDGELVYRRDPETLLLLHDRDVN
;
A
#
# COMPACT_ATOMS: atom_id res chain seq x y z
N MET A 1 22.68 -3.21 24.99
CA MET A 1 21.23 -3.27 25.23
C MET A 1 20.54 -2.67 24.03
N MET A 2 20.03 -3.53 23.15
CA MET A 2 19.53 -3.16 21.82
C MET A 2 18.01 -3.13 21.89
N GLY A 3 17.44 -1.93 21.92
CA GLY A 3 15.99 -1.73 21.92
C GLY A 3 15.46 -1.85 20.49
N THR A 4 14.71 -2.93 20.22
CA THR A 4 13.93 -3.08 19.00
C THR A 4 12.76 -2.09 19.04
N GLN A 5 12.89 -0.96 18.37
CA GLN A 5 11.76 -0.06 18.13
C GLN A 5 10.83 -0.69 17.08
N SER A 6 9.63 -1.03 17.53
CA SER A 6 8.51 -1.44 16.68
C SER A 6 8.02 -0.24 15.88
N THR A 7 8.44 -0.15 14.62
CA THR A 7 7.95 0.86 13.68
C THR A 7 6.49 0.59 13.32
N SER A 8 5.67 1.63 13.48
CA SER A 8 4.24 1.63 13.28
C SER A 8 3.86 1.57 11.79
N SER A 9 3.71 0.37 11.23
CA SER A 9 3.11 0.13 9.89
C SER A 9 1.57 -0.01 9.93
N ARG A 10 0.92 0.46 10.99
CA ARG A 10 -0.48 0.12 11.34
C ARG A 10 -1.55 0.60 10.35
N GLY A 11 -1.29 1.62 9.53
CA GLY A 11 -2.30 2.16 8.60
C GLY A 11 -2.41 1.40 7.27
N SER A 12 -1.26 0.98 6.73
CA SER A 12 -1.16 0.36 5.40
C SER A 12 -1.30 -1.16 5.45
N GLY A 13 -0.80 -1.79 6.53
CA GLY A 13 -0.93 -3.23 6.75
C GLY A 13 -2.38 -3.69 6.97
N ARG A 14 -3.22 -2.88 7.61
CA ARG A 14 -4.63 -3.25 7.88
C ARG A 14 -5.47 -3.34 6.61
N LYS A 15 -5.27 -2.43 5.64
CA LYS A 15 -6.02 -2.47 4.37
C LYS A 15 -5.64 -3.68 3.51
N SER A 16 -4.34 -3.99 3.45
CA SER A 16 -3.82 -5.18 2.76
C SER A 16 -4.26 -6.49 3.43
N LEU A 17 -4.26 -6.55 4.76
CA LEU A 17 -4.72 -7.71 5.52
C LEU A 17 -6.21 -7.99 5.28
N VAL A 18 -7.04 -6.93 5.30
CA VAL A 18 -8.48 -7.03 5.04
C VAL A 18 -8.76 -7.53 3.62
N GLY A 19 -8.05 -7.02 2.61
CA GLY A 19 -8.15 -7.49 1.22
C GLY A 19 -7.84 -8.98 1.09
N ASN A 20 -6.74 -9.43 1.71
CA ASN A 20 -6.33 -10.83 1.63
C ASN A 20 -7.30 -11.78 2.37
N THR A 21 -7.86 -11.34 3.51
CA THR A 21 -8.91 -12.10 4.21
C THR A 21 -10.20 -12.21 3.41
N LEU A 22 -10.59 -11.17 2.66
CA LEU A 22 -11.79 -11.20 1.83
C LEU A 22 -11.63 -12.14 0.63
N VAL A 23 -10.45 -12.15 0.01
CA VAL A 23 -10.13 -13.08 -1.10
C VAL A 23 -10.14 -14.52 -0.61
N THR A 24 -9.50 -14.81 0.52
CA THR A 24 -9.45 -16.17 1.09
C THR A 24 -10.83 -16.67 1.53
N VAL A 25 -11.64 -15.83 2.18
CA VAL A 25 -13.02 -16.18 2.56
C VAL A 25 -13.90 -16.36 1.31
N GLY A 26 -13.75 -15.51 0.28
CA GLY A 26 -14.47 -15.66 -0.98
C GLY A 26 -14.13 -16.97 -1.70
N ALA A 27 -12.85 -17.33 -1.77
CA ALA A 27 -12.37 -18.57 -2.37
C ALA A 27 -12.80 -19.82 -1.57
N LEU A 28 -12.78 -19.75 -0.24
CA LEU A 28 -13.30 -20.83 0.60
C LEU A 28 -14.81 -20.99 0.43
N SER A 29 -15.56 -19.89 0.40
CA SER A 29 -17.01 -19.92 0.19
C SER A 29 -17.41 -20.53 -1.16
N SER A 30 -16.68 -20.20 -2.24
CA SER A 30 -16.93 -20.79 -3.56
C SER A 30 -16.56 -22.27 -3.61
N ALA A 31 -15.48 -22.69 -2.93
CA ALA A 31 -15.10 -24.09 -2.81
C ALA A 31 -16.13 -24.91 -2.02
N PHE A 32 -16.67 -24.38 -0.92
CA PHE A 32 -17.73 -25.04 -0.14
C PHE A 32 -19.08 -25.05 -0.87
N GLY A 33 -19.41 -24.03 -1.66
CA GLY A 33 -20.60 -24.01 -2.53
C GLY A 33 -20.58 -25.14 -3.56
N ALA A 34 -19.40 -25.45 -4.12
CA ALA A 34 -19.20 -26.57 -5.03
C ALA A 34 -19.38 -27.94 -4.35
N VAL A 35 -19.08 -28.08 -3.05
CA VAL A 35 -19.33 -29.32 -2.29
C VAL A 35 -20.83 -29.51 -1.98
N GLY A 36 -21.57 -28.42 -1.75
CA GLY A 36 -23.03 -28.45 -1.53
C GLY A 36 -23.83 -29.04 -2.71
N TRP A 37 -23.30 -28.93 -3.93
CA TRP A 37 -23.90 -29.53 -5.13
C TRP A 37 -24.00 -31.06 -5.09
N LEU A 38 -23.04 -31.74 -4.46
CA LEU A 38 -23.04 -33.20 -4.36
C LEU A 38 -24.20 -33.72 -3.50
N SER A 39 -24.65 -32.94 -2.51
CA SER A 39 -25.81 -33.29 -1.67
C SER A 39 -27.15 -33.03 -2.38
N ALA A 40 -27.22 -32.03 -3.27
CA ALA A 40 -28.45 -31.69 -3.99
C ALA A 40 -28.81 -32.71 -5.09
N LEU A 41 -27.81 -33.39 -5.67
CA LEU A 41 -27.99 -34.43 -6.70
C LEU A 41 -28.68 -35.70 -6.19
N ARG A 42 -28.89 -35.83 -4.87
CA ARG A 42 -29.58 -36.98 -4.26
C ARG A 42 -31.11 -36.80 -4.15
N SER A 43 -31.66 -35.65 -4.53
CA SER A 43 -33.09 -35.37 -4.45
C SER A 43 -33.82 -35.64 -5.77
N PRO A 44 -34.96 -36.36 -5.80
CA PRO A 44 -35.70 -36.68 -7.02
C PRO A 44 -36.51 -35.50 -7.60
N SER A 45 -36.50 -34.32 -6.98
CA SER A 45 -37.26 -33.16 -7.43
C SER A 45 -36.38 -32.13 -8.16
N ILE A 46 -36.70 -31.89 -9.44
CA ILE A 46 -36.04 -30.91 -10.33
C ILE A 46 -36.06 -29.50 -9.71
N LEU A 47 -37.11 -29.14 -8.99
CA LEU A 47 -37.26 -27.83 -8.35
C LEU A 47 -36.26 -27.67 -7.19
N THR A 48 -36.01 -28.73 -6.44
CA THR A 48 -34.99 -28.75 -5.36
C THR A 48 -33.57 -28.70 -5.91
N ILE A 49 -33.31 -29.36 -7.05
CA ILE A 49 -32.02 -29.30 -7.75
C ILE A 49 -31.77 -27.88 -8.30
N ALA A 50 -32.75 -27.27 -8.95
CA ALA A 50 -32.64 -25.91 -9.48
C ALA A 50 -32.45 -24.87 -8.36
N LEU A 51 -33.21 -24.98 -7.27
CA LEU A 51 -33.07 -24.10 -6.11
C LEU A 51 -31.71 -24.30 -5.43
N GLY A 52 -31.23 -25.54 -5.33
CA GLY A 52 -29.91 -25.87 -4.79
C GLY A 52 -28.77 -25.31 -5.65
N PHE A 53 -28.89 -25.41 -6.98
CA PHE A 53 -27.95 -24.83 -7.92
C PHE A 53 -27.85 -23.30 -7.76
N VAL A 54 -28.99 -22.63 -7.63
CA VAL A 54 -29.03 -21.17 -7.49
C VAL A 54 -28.49 -20.74 -6.12
N LEU A 55 -28.94 -21.35 -5.03
CA LEU A 55 -28.58 -20.94 -3.67
C LEU A 55 -27.15 -21.34 -3.28
N TYR A 56 -26.68 -22.50 -3.71
CA TYR A 56 -25.36 -23.03 -3.32
C TYR A 56 -24.31 -22.93 -4.42
N GLY A 57 -24.70 -22.78 -5.69
CA GLY A 57 -23.76 -22.59 -6.80
C GLY A 57 -23.66 -21.13 -7.21
N LEU A 58 -24.76 -20.57 -7.71
CA LEU A 58 -24.75 -19.27 -8.37
C LEU A 58 -24.55 -18.12 -7.38
N LEU A 59 -25.29 -18.12 -6.26
CA LEU A 59 -25.24 -17.06 -5.27
C LEU A 59 -23.84 -16.91 -4.63
N PRO A 60 -23.18 -17.97 -4.14
CA PRO A 60 -21.84 -17.86 -3.56
C PRO A 60 -20.79 -17.45 -4.58
N LEU A 61 -20.95 -17.87 -5.85
CA LEU A 61 -20.04 -17.52 -6.93
C LEU A 61 -20.14 -16.02 -7.27
N VAL A 62 -21.35 -15.49 -7.43
CA VAL A 62 -21.55 -14.05 -7.71
C VAL A 62 -21.08 -13.20 -6.53
N VAL A 63 -21.41 -13.59 -5.30
CA VAL A 63 -20.95 -12.89 -4.09
C VAL A 63 -19.43 -12.94 -3.97
N GLY A 64 -18.83 -14.11 -4.16
CA GLY A 64 -17.37 -14.30 -4.11
C GLY A 64 -16.62 -13.47 -5.14
N VAL A 65 -17.07 -13.49 -6.40
CA VAL A 65 -16.46 -12.68 -7.49
C VAL A 65 -16.59 -11.19 -7.20
N SER A 66 -17.75 -10.75 -6.69
CA SER A 66 -17.96 -9.35 -6.31
C SER A 66 -17.01 -8.90 -5.20
N PHE A 67 -16.77 -9.76 -4.20
CA PHE A 67 -15.79 -9.50 -3.14
C PHE A 67 -14.36 -9.44 -3.66
N VAL A 68 -13.99 -10.34 -4.57
CA VAL A 68 -12.67 -10.35 -5.21
C VAL A 68 -12.44 -9.08 -6.03
N TRP A 69 -13.40 -8.68 -6.86
CA TRP A 69 -13.33 -7.43 -7.64
C TRP A 69 -13.20 -6.20 -6.75
N ARG A 70 -13.98 -6.13 -5.68
CA ARG A 70 -13.92 -5.02 -4.74
C ARG A 70 -12.62 -5.01 -3.94
N GLY A 71 -12.07 -6.18 -3.62
CA GLY A 71 -10.76 -6.33 -3.00
C GLY A 71 -9.61 -5.88 -3.90
N LEU A 72 -9.65 -6.30 -5.18
CA LEU A 72 -8.69 -5.88 -6.21
C LEU A 72 -8.70 -4.37 -6.40
N GLY A 73 -9.88 -3.74 -6.53
CA GLY A 73 -9.98 -2.28 -6.66
C GLY A 73 -9.38 -1.54 -5.46
N ALA A 74 -9.61 -2.03 -4.23
CA ALA A 74 -9.02 -1.44 -3.04
C ALA A 74 -7.48 -1.60 -2.97
N ILE A 75 -6.94 -2.68 -3.53
CA ILE A 75 -5.49 -2.90 -3.64
C ILE A 75 -4.90 -1.98 -4.71
N GLU A 76 -5.56 -1.85 -5.86
CA GLU A 76 -5.12 -1.01 -6.97
C GLU A 76 -5.12 0.48 -6.57
N GLU A 77 -6.15 0.95 -5.86
CA GLU A 77 -6.18 2.31 -5.30
C GLU A 77 -5.05 2.53 -4.27
N ALA A 78 -4.75 1.52 -3.44
CA ALA A 78 -3.67 1.60 -2.48
C ALA A 78 -2.28 1.60 -3.15
N GLU A 79 -2.11 0.84 -4.23
CA GLU A 79 -0.88 0.83 -5.02
C GLU A 79 -0.71 2.11 -5.83
N ALA A 80 -1.78 2.65 -6.42
CA ALA A 80 -1.75 3.93 -7.13
C ALA A 80 -1.34 5.08 -6.18
N ALA A 81 -1.90 5.11 -4.97
CA ALA A 81 -1.50 6.06 -3.94
C ALA A 81 -0.03 5.89 -3.52
N ARG A 82 0.45 4.64 -3.38
CA ARG A 82 1.87 4.36 -3.08
C ARG A 82 2.80 4.76 -4.23
N ARG A 83 2.41 4.54 -5.49
CA ARG A 83 3.20 4.94 -6.67
C ARG A 83 3.30 6.46 -6.76
N ALA A 84 2.20 7.17 -6.54
CA ALA A 84 2.21 8.64 -6.49
C ALA A 84 3.13 9.16 -5.38
N ASP A 85 3.09 8.55 -4.18
CA ASP A 85 3.97 8.91 -3.06
C ASP A 85 5.44 8.55 -3.33
N ALA A 86 5.72 7.45 -4.04
CA ALA A 86 7.08 7.09 -4.43
C ALA A 86 7.67 8.09 -5.44
N VAL A 87 6.86 8.53 -6.42
CA VAL A 87 7.29 9.52 -7.42
C VAL A 87 7.54 10.88 -6.76
N SER A 88 6.69 11.32 -5.83
CA SER A 88 6.89 12.59 -5.11
C SER A 88 8.13 12.55 -4.21
N ARG A 89 8.37 11.44 -3.50
CA ARG A 89 9.59 11.22 -2.69
C ARG A 89 10.85 11.20 -3.55
N ALA A 90 10.82 10.55 -4.71
CA ALA A 90 11.94 10.53 -5.64
C ALA A 90 12.29 11.94 -6.15
N ALA A 91 11.28 12.74 -6.49
CA ALA A 91 11.46 14.13 -6.92
C ALA A 91 12.06 15.01 -5.79
N LEU A 92 11.61 14.82 -4.55
CA LEU A 92 12.20 15.51 -3.39
C LEU A 92 13.67 15.09 -3.18
N LEU A 93 13.98 13.80 -3.22
CA LEU A 93 15.36 13.31 -3.07
C LEU A 93 16.29 13.75 -4.20
N ASP A 94 15.79 13.91 -5.42
CA ASP A 94 16.56 14.45 -6.54
C ASP A 94 16.80 15.96 -6.36
N ALA A 95 15.81 16.70 -5.86
CA ALA A 95 15.95 18.12 -5.52
C ALA A 95 17.00 18.37 -4.41
N LEU A 96 17.27 17.37 -3.57
CA LEU A 96 18.29 17.39 -2.50
C LEU A 96 19.70 17.01 -2.96
N ARG A 97 19.94 16.72 -4.26
CA ARG A 97 21.29 16.45 -4.77
C ARG A 97 22.21 17.65 -4.53
N GLY A 98 23.21 17.47 -3.66
CA GLY A 98 24.18 18.52 -3.27
C GLY A 98 23.83 19.26 -1.97
N GLY A 99 22.70 18.95 -1.35
CA GLY A 99 22.18 19.71 -0.21
C GLY A 99 21.37 20.92 -0.66
N ALA A 100 20.19 21.12 -0.06
CA ALA A 100 19.33 22.25 -0.37
C ALA A 100 18.49 22.67 0.84
N THR A 101 18.14 23.95 0.90
CA THR A 101 17.19 24.46 1.90
C THR A 101 15.74 24.20 1.49
N ALA A 102 14.81 24.22 2.44
CA ALA A 102 13.38 24.05 2.13
C ALA A 102 12.85 25.10 1.13
N ARG A 103 13.41 26.32 1.13
CA ARG A 103 13.07 27.38 0.17
C ARG A 103 13.54 27.05 -1.24
N GLU A 104 14.76 26.56 -1.38
CA GLU A 104 15.32 26.15 -2.67
C GLU A 104 14.56 24.95 -3.25
N VAL A 105 14.23 23.97 -2.41
CA VAL A 105 13.43 22.80 -2.82
C VAL A 105 12.03 23.24 -3.26
N ALA A 106 11.39 24.15 -2.52
CA ALA A 106 10.09 24.70 -2.91
C ALA A 106 10.15 25.42 -4.27
N ALA A 107 11.21 26.20 -4.51
CA ALA A 107 11.41 26.89 -5.78
C ALA A 107 11.66 25.89 -6.94
N ARG A 108 12.50 24.86 -6.73
CA ARG A 108 12.80 23.84 -7.74
C ARG A 108 11.61 22.98 -8.12
N LEU A 109 10.77 22.63 -7.15
CA LEU A 109 9.59 21.79 -7.33
C LEU A 109 8.31 22.59 -7.58
N CYS A 110 8.41 23.91 -7.77
CA CYS A 110 7.28 24.82 -7.93
C CYS A 110 6.20 24.65 -6.85
N MET A 111 6.61 24.37 -5.60
CA MET A 111 5.68 24.22 -4.50
C MET A 111 5.12 25.58 -4.08
N PRO A 112 3.83 25.65 -3.70
CA PRO A 112 3.17 26.90 -3.37
C PRO A 112 3.74 27.55 -2.10
N ASN A 113 4.28 26.77 -1.16
CA ASN A 113 4.82 27.27 0.10
C ASN A 113 6.09 26.53 0.53
N ALA A 114 7.04 27.27 1.10
CA ALA A 114 8.24 26.71 1.72
C ALA A 114 7.93 25.81 2.94
N ARG A 115 6.84 26.09 3.66
CA ARG A 115 6.40 25.25 4.79
C ARG A 115 5.93 23.85 4.38
N ASP A 116 5.34 23.73 3.19
CA ASP A 116 4.88 22.44 2.69
C ASP A 116 6.08 21.60 2.24
N ALA A 117 7.08 22.24 1.63
CA ALA A 117 8.37 21.61 1.34
C ALA A 117 9.09 21.17 2.62
N GLU A 118 9.14 22.03 3.65
CA GLU A 118 9.75 21.70 4.95
C GLU A 118 9.09 20.48 5.60
N ARG A 119 7.75 20.43 5.66
CA ARG A 119 7.03 19.26 6.18
C ARG A 119 7.32 17.98 5.40
N ALA A 120 7.43 18.07 4.08
CA ALA A 120 7.74 16.93 3.24
C ALA A 120 9.18 16.45 3.45
N LEU A 121 10.13 17.37 3.60
CA LEU A 121 11.53 17.09 3.90
C LEU A 121 11.71 16.52 5.31
N ASP A 122 11.02 17.05 6.31
CA ASP A 122 10.95 16.47 7.67
C ASP A 122 10.43 15.03 7.65
N GLY A 123 9.47 14.74 6.76
CA GLY A 123 9.01 13.38 6.51
C GLY A 123 10.13 12.46 6.03
N LEU A 124 10.97 12.93 5.10
CA LEU A 124 12.14 12.18 4.62
C LEU A 124 13.20 11.98 5.70
N VAL A 125 13.41 12.99 6.57
CA VAL A 125 14.33 12.87 7.70
C VAL A 125 13.84 11.84 8.72
N ARG A 126 12.53 11.83 9.02
CA ARG A 126 11.92 10.83 9.91
C ARG A 126 11.99 9.41 9.37
N ASP A 127 11.97 9.26 8.05
CA ASP A 127 12.09 7.97 7.36
C ASP A 127 13.56 7.57 7.10
N ASP A 128 14.54 8.29 7.66
CA ASP A 128 15.99 8.08 7.46
C ASP A 128 16.44 8.12 5.97
N LEU A 129 15.69 8.84 5.12
CA LEU A 129 16.00 9.03 3.70
C LEU A 129 16.82 10.31 3.43
N ALA A 130 16.81 11.25 4.38
CA ALA A 130 17.54 12.50 4.32
C ALA A 130 18.12 12.85 5.70
N LYS A 131 19.22 13.60 5.72
CA LYS A 131 19.83 14.18 6.92
C LYS A 131 19.60 15.68 6.94
N LEU A 132 19.36 16.20 8.14
CA LEU A 132 19.22 17.62 8.40
C LEU A 132 20.52 18.13 9.04
N ASP A 133 21.23 18.99 8.32
CA ASP A 133 22.40 19.70 8.82
C ASP A 133 22.04 21.16 9.11
N VAL A 134 22.69 21.74 10.12
CA VAL A 134 22.60 23.17 10.41
C VAL A 134 23.91 23.81 9.96
N THR A 135 23.84 24.84 9.11
CA THR A 135 25.03 25.59 8.68
C THR A 135 25.52 26.52 9.78
N ASP A 136 26.75 27.03 9.64
CA ASP A 136 27.33 28.01 10.57
C ASP A 136 26.52 29.32 10.65
N ASP A 137 25.76 29.62 9.60
CA ASP A 137 24.83 30.76 9.53
C ASP A 137 23.47 30.48 10.19
N GLY A 138 23.27 29.28 10.73
CA GLY A 138 22.02 28.86 11.36
C GLY A 138 20.92 28.43 10.37
N GLU A 139 21.26 28.20 9.10
CA GLU A 139 20.31 27.73 8.10
C GLU A 139 20.17 26.21 8.12
N LEU A 140 18.94 25.73 7.92
CA LEU A 140 18.60 24.31 7.83
C LEU A 140 18.82 23.81 6.40
N VAL A 141 19.82 22.94 6.22
CA VAL A 141 20.17 22.34 4.94
C VAL A 141 19.85 20.85 4.99
N TYR A 142 19.01 20.40 4.08
CA TYR A 142 18.65 18.99 3.93
C TYR A 142 19.60 18.35 2.91
N ARG A 143 20.17 17.21 3.26
CA ARG A 143 21.03 16.42 2.37
C ARG A 143 20.46 15.02 2.21
N ARG A 144 20.57 14.47 1.01
CA ARG A 144 20.28 13.05 0.78
C ARG A 144 21.29 12.19 1.55
N ASP A 145 20.81 11.20 2.28
CA ASP A 145 21.70 10.27 2.99
C ASP A 145 22.29 9.26 1.97
N PRO A 146 23.63 9.20 1.82
CA PRO A 146 24.27 8.27 0.89
C PRO A 146 24.09 6.80 1.29
N GLU A 147 23.88 6.49 2.57
CA GLU A 147 23.73 5.09 3.02
C GLU A 147 22.41 4.46 2.57
N THR A 148 21.36 5.26 2.40
CA THR A 148 20.02 4.77 2.00
C THR A 148 19.96 4.32 0.54
N LEU A 149 20.89 4.77 -0.31
CA LEU A 149 21.03 4.32 -1.70
C LEU A 149 21.44 2.84 -1.80
N LEU A 150 22.20 2.32 -0.83
CA LEU A 150 22.62 0.92 -0.83
C LEU A 150 21.47 -0.04 -0.46
N LEU A 151 20.54 0.40 0.41
CA LEU A 151 19.41 -0.42 0.86
C LEU A 151 18.25 -0.48 -0.14
N LEU A 152 18.06 0.55 -0.96
CA LEU A 152 17.05 0.55 -2.02
C LEU A 152 17.47 -0.32 -3.21
N HIS A 153 18.76 -0.38 -3.53
CA HIS A 153 19.26 -1.19 -4.65
C HIS A 153 19.18 -2.70 -4.37
N ASP A 154 19.24 -3.12 -3.10
CA ASP A 154 19.15 -4.53 -2.69
C ASP A 154 17.70 -5.06 -2.66
N ARG A 155 16.70 -4.17 -2.61
CA ARG A 155 15.28 -4.55 -2.56
C ARG A 155 14.63 -4.81 -3.92
N ASP A 156 15.23 -4.33 -5.01
CA ASP A 156 14.73 -4.55 -6.38
C ASP A 156 15.24 -5.87 -7.00
N VAL A 157 16.01 -6.68 -6.25
CA VAL A 157 16.68 -7.90 -6.75
C VAL A 157 16.05 -9.21 -6.24
N ASN A 158 14.95 -9.16 -5.47
CA ASN A 158 14.26 -10.38 -4.97
C ASN A 158 12.77 -10.41 -5.28
#